data_AF-A0A6A8LTF3-F1
#
_entry.id   AF-A0A6A8LTF3-F1
#
_cell.length_a   1.000
_cell.length_b   1.000
_cell.length_c   1.000
_cell.angle_alpha   90.00
_cell.angle_beta   90.00
_cell.angle_gamma   90.00
#
_symmetry.space_group_name_H-M   'P 1'
#
loop_
_entity.id
_entity.type
_entity.pdbx_description
1 polymer ?
#
loop_
_entity_poly.entity_id
_entity_poly.type
_entity_poly.pdbx_seq_one_letter_code
_entity_poly.pdbx_strand_id
1 'polypeptide(L)' 'SAFAIGTTEFISVGLLPLISQDLHIPVTTAGLTVSMYALGVTFGAPVLTSLTSGMSRKTLLLWVMLIFIAGNTLAA' A
#
# COMPACT_ATOMS: atom_id res chain seq x y z
N SER A 1 -2.33 15.19 -7.04
CA SER A 1 -1.51 13.98 -6.80
C SER A 1 -0.92 13.96 -5.39
N ALA A 2 -0.21 15.01 -4.95
CA ALA A 2 0.37 15.07 -3.60
C ALA A 2 -0.67 14.97 -2.46
N PHE A 3 -1.85 15.59 -2.61
CA PHE A 3 -2.93 15.48 -1.63
C PHE A 3 -3.43 14.03 -1.47
N ALA A 4 -3.73 13.33 -2.57
CA ALA A 4 -4.23 11.96 -2.52
C ALA A 4 -3.22 10.97 -1.91
N ILE A 5 -1.93 11.11 -2.25
CA ILE A 5 -0.84 10.31 -1.67
C ILE A 5 -0.69 10.62 -0.18
N GLY A 6 -0.68 11.90 0.18
CA GLY A 6 -0.63 12.32 1.59
C GLY A 6 -1.78 11.74 2.40
N THR A 7 -3.02 11.81 1.89
CA THR A 7 -4.18 11.28 2.61
C THR A 7 -4.09 9.78 2.85
N THR A 8 -3.57 8.99 1.89
CA THR A 8 -3.46 7.52 2.05
C THR A 8 -2.35 7.11 3.02
N GLU A 9 -1.22 7.82 3.03
CA GLU A 9 -0.13 7.56 3.98
C GLU A 9 -0.50 8.01 5.40
N PHE A 10 -1.12 9.18 5.56
CA PHE A 10 -1.42 9.73 6.88
C PHE A 10 -2.70 9.17 7.51
N ILE A 11 -3.70 8.72 6.72
CA ILE A 11 -4.87 8.01 7.26
C ILE A 11 -4.44 6.75 8.01
N SER A 12 -3.48 6.00 7.48
CA SER A 12 -3.02 4.76 8.12
C SER A 12 -2.47 5.00 9.53
N VAL A 13 -1.78 6.12 9.73
CA VAL A 13 -1.30 6.56 11.07
C VAL A 13 -2.47 6.99 11.96
N GLY A 14 -3.46 7.67 11.41
CA GLY A 14 -4.70 8.05 12.11
C GLY A 14 -5.57 6.87 12.55
N LEU A 15 -5.45 5.72 11.87
CA LEU A 15 -6.18 4.49 12.20
C LEU A 15 -5.46 3.61 13.23
N LEU A 16 -4.19 3.87 13.56
CA LEU A 16 -3.42 3.07 14.53
C LEU A 16 -4.13 2.90 15.90
N PRO A 17 -4.77 3.94 16.48
CA PRO A 17 -5.51 3.77 17.73
C PRO A 17 -6.71 2.82 17.60
N LEU A 18 -7.39 2.81 16.45
CA LEU A 18 -8.51 1.90 16.18
C LEU A 18 -8.02 0.46 16.03
N ILE A 19 -6.94 0.24 15.25
CA ILE A 19 -6.30 -1.08 15.09
C ILE A 19 -5.82 -1.60 16.46
N SER A 20 -5.24 -0.73 17.28
CA SER A 20 -4.78 -1.05 18.63
C SER A 20 -5.94 -1.49 19.55
N GLN A 21 -7.08 -0.81 19.50
CA GLN A 21 -8.28 -1.20 20.25
C GLN A 21 -8.88 -2.53 19.75
N ASP A 22 -9.05 -2.68 18.43
CA ASP A 22 -9.69 -3.85 17.85
C ASP A 22 -8.87 -5.13 18.10
N LEU A 23 -7.55 -5.05 17.96
CA LEU A 23 -6.63 -6.18 18.14
C LEU A 23 -6.10 -6.32 19.58
N HIS A 24 -6.46 -5.41 20.49
CA HIS A 24 -5.96 -5.36 21.88
C HIS A 24 -4.42 -5.36 21.99
N ILE A 25 -3.72 -4.75 21.03
CA ILE A 25 -2.26 -4.64 20.99
C ILE A 25 -1.83 -3.20 21.28
N PRO A 26 -0.62 -2.95 21.83
CA PRO A 26 -0.10 -1.59 22.00
C PRO A 26 -0.01 -0.84 20.66
N VAL A 27 -0.24 0.48 20.68
CA VAL A 27 -0.11 1.37 19.51
C VAL A 27 1.29 1.26 18.89
N THR A 28 2.34 1.08 19.70
CA THR A 28 3.70 0.84 19.22
C THR A 28 3.80 -0.39 18.31
N THR A 29 3.10 -1.47 18.67
CA THR A 29 3.06 -2.70 17.86
C THR A 29 2.23 -2.49 16.59
N ALA A 30 1.08 -1.79 16.67
CA ALA A 30 0.31 -1.40 15.49
C ALA A 30 1.14 -0.50 14.55
N GLY A 31 2.08 0.30 15.07
CA GLY A 31 3.01 1.09 14.27
C GLY A 31 3.90 0.24 13.35
N LEU A 32 4.20 -1.01 13.70
CA LEU A 32 5.00 -1.92 12.85
C LEU A 32 4.34 -2.19 11.51
N THR A 33 3.00 -2.14 11.43
CA THR A 33 2.27 -2.30 10.17
C THR A 33 2.63 -1.19 9.17
N VAL A 34 2.84 0.04 9.66
CA VAL A 34 3.30 1.17 8.83
C VAL A 34 4.75 0.97 8.40
N SER A 35 5.62 0.50 9.30
CA SER A 35 7.02 0.19 8.96
C SER A 35 7.12 -0.91 7.89
N MET A 36 6.31 -1.96 8.00
CA MET A 36 6.25 -3.04 7.01
C MET A 36 5.76 -2.53 5.65
N TYR A 37 4.73 -1.68 5.61
CA TYR A 37 4.30 -1.00 4.38
C TYR A 37 5.43 -0.17 3.77
N ALA A 38 6.12 0.65 4.57
CA ALA A 38 7.20 1.50 4.09
C ALA A 38 8.35 0.67 3.49
N LEU A 39 8.73 -0.45 4.13
CA LEU A 39 9.71 -1.39 3.57
C LEU A 39 9.20 -1.99 2.25
N GLY A 40 7.95 -2.43 2.21
CA GLY A 40 7.32 -2.98 1.01
C GLY A 40 7.37 -2.01 -0.16
N VAL A 41 7.05 -0.73 0.06
CA VAL A 41 7.12 0.32 -0.99
C VAL A 41 8.57 0.65 -1.36
N THR A 42 9.45 0.78 -0.37
CA THR A 42 10.88 1.13 -0.57
C THR A 42 11.57 0.15 -1.51
N PHE A 43 11.31 -1.15 -1.37
CA PHE A 43 11.88 -2.18 -2.25
C PHE A 43 10.98 -2.47 -3.46
N GLY A 44 9.67 -2.52 -3.25
CA GLY A 44 8.70 -2.89 -4.28
C GLY A 44 8.66 -1.90 -5.43
N ALA A 45 8.72 -0.59 -5.17
CA ALA A 45 8.65 0.41 -6.23
C ALA A 45 9.86 0.36 -7.19
N PRO A 46 11.13 0.34 -6.73
CA PRO A 46 12.28 0.15 -7.62
C PRO A 46 12.27 -1.18 -8.37
N VAL A 47 11.93 -2.28 -7.70
CA VAL A 47 11.87 -3.62 -8.32
C VAL A 47 10.81 -3.65 -9.41
N LEU A 48 9.59 -3.19 -9.13
CA LEU A 48 8.50 -3.16 -10.10
C LEU A 48 8.81 -2.20 -11.25
N THR A 49 9.42 -1.05 -10.97
CA THR A 49 9.88 -0.11 -12.00
C THR A 49 10.92 -0.75 -12.93
N SER A 50 11.88 -1.48 -12.37
CA SER A 50 12.90 -2.20 -13.15
C SER A 50 12.27 -3.26 -14.05
N LEU A 51 11.38 -4.10 -13.50
CA LEU A 51 10.70 -5.18 -14.23
C LEU A 51 9.77 -4.67 -15.33
N THR A 52 9.13 -3.52 -15.13
CA THR A 52 8.15 -2.94 -16.06
C THR A 52 8.75 -1.91 -17.02
N SER A 53 10.05 -1.63 -16.91
CA SER A 53 10.74 -0.57 -17.68
C SER A 53 10.62 -0.70 -19.20
N GLY A 54 10.54 -1.93 -19.72
CA GLY A 54 10.37 -2.21 -21.15
C GLY A 54 8.92 -2.37 -21.62
N MET A 55 7.93 -2.27 -20.72
CA MET A 55 6.52 -2.50 -21.07
C MET A 55 5.88 -1.25 -21.69
N SER A 56 4.98 -1.46 -22.66
CA SER A 56 4.15 -0.36 -23.17
C SER A 56 3.25 0.18 -22.05
N ARG A 57 3.10 1.51 -21.97
CA ARG A 57 2.27 2.17 -20.94
C ARG A 57 0.86 1.62 -20.86
N LYS A 58 0.26 1.28 -22.01
CA LYS A 58 -1.08 0.70 -22.10
C LYS A 58 -1.14 -0.68 -21.45
N THR A 59 -0.17 -1.56 -21.75
CA THR A 59 -0.10 -2.90 -21.16
C THR A 59 0.08 -2.82 -19.65
N LEU A 60 0.96 -1.93 -19.17
CA LEU A 60 1.18 -1.74 -17.74
C LEU A 60 -0.10 -1.30 -17.01
N LEU A 61 -0.82 -0.30 -17.56
CA LEU A 61 -2.08 0.17 -16.97
C LEU A 61 -3.14 -0.93 -16.90
N LEU A 62 -3.26 -1.77 -17.93
CA LEU A 62 -4.18 -2.90 -17.93
C LEU A 62 -3.84 -3.92 -16.84
N TRP A 63 -2.56 -4.26 -16.66
CA TRP A 63 -2.11 -5.14 -15.58
C TRP A 63 -2.39 -4.56 -14.20
N VAL A 64 -2.10 -3.28 -13.98
CA VAL A 64 -2.38 -2.61 -12.72
C VAL A 64 -3.87 -2.62 -12.41
N MET A 65 -4.73 -2.35 -13.41
CA MET A 65 -6.18 -2.43 -13.25
C MET A 65 -6.66 -3.85 -12.90
N LEU A 66 -6.11 -4.88 -13.56
CA LEU A 66 -6.42 -6.28 -13.25
C LEU A 66 -6.04 -6.65 -11.81
N ILE A 67 -4.82 -6.30 -11.39
CA ILE A 67 -4.35 -6.54 -10.02
C ILE A 67 -5.23 -5.79 -9.01
N PHE A 68 -5.59 -4.54 -9.31
CA PHE A 68 -6.46 -3.75 -8.44
C PHE A 68 -7.83 -4.40 -8.25
N ILE A 69 -8.46 -4.84 -9.34
CA ILE A 69 -9.75 -5.54 -9.28
C ILE A 69 -9.62 -6.82 -8.48
N ALA A 70 -8.62 -7.65 -8.78
CA ALA A 70 -8.38 -8.92 -8.06
C ALA A 70 -8.16 -8.70 -6.56
N GLY A 71 -7.35 -7.70 -6.19
CA GLY A 71 -7.09 -7.35 -4.80
C GLY A 71 -8.36 -6.90 -4.07
N ASN A 72 -9.18 -6.06 -4.71
CA ASN A 72 -10.47 -5.65 -4.13
C ASN A 72 -11.43 -6.84 -3.97
N THR A 73 -11.49 -7.75 -4.95
CA THR A 73 -12.36 -8.94 -4.84
C THR A 73 -11.93 -9.93 -3.77
N LEU A 74 -10.64 -9.96 -3.40
CA LEU A 74 -10.15 -10.79 -2.30
C LEU A 74 -10.36 -10.15 -0.93
N ALA A 75 -10.42 -8.82 -0.87
CA ALA A 75 -10.62 -8.07 0.36
C ALA A 75 -12.11 -7.90 0.72
N ALA A 76 -12.99 -7.92 -0.27
CA ALA A 76 -14.44 -7.91 -0.12
C ALA A 76 -14.97 -9.27 0.35
#